data_AF-A0A2S5LVD4-F1
#
_entry.id   AF-A0A2S5LVD4-F1
#
_cell.length_a   1.000
_cell.length_b   1.000
_cell.length_c   1.000
_cell.angle_alpha   90.00
_cell.angle_beta   90.00
_cell.angle_gamma   90.00
#
_symmetry.space_group_name_H-M   'P 1'
#
loop_
_entity.id
_entity.type
_entity.pdbx_description
1 polymer ?
#
loop_
_entity_poly.entity_id
_entity_poly.type
_entity_poly.pdbx_seq_one_letter_code
_entity_poly.pdbx_strand_id
1 'polypeptide(L)'
;MKKNLISIAVAATLGLAAFTAGAEDMYRGAWYAVPGVSYMDTDGDLEADNGRGGFIRLGKELSEHWDIQIGAGHARADEDTGIPGVGGKYKQTLVGVDALYMFSRDKFRPFVLAGAGVARNELDYTNIDLDDDTKNSPFVNVGLGLQYLFTDNFGLQADVRHVWSKAEGKTASRSVDADETIGNTYVNLGGIFRFGAPEPVAVAEAAPEPAPAVAPEPAPAPEPAPVAEACKPQFETVTVSAEKLFGFDKVQLREDGKTELIDAAAKLKANPDIQLVMVTGHTDRLGTDAYNQKLSERRANQVRDYLISQGVEANRLQAVGKGESEPVVACDDVKGRKKLIECLQPNRRVVLTAEQQRETGCK
;
A
#
# COMPACT_ATOMS: atom_id res chain seq x y z
N MET A 1 -1.25 43.14 -1.37
CA MET A 1 -2.33 42.27 -0.87
C MET A 1 -1.69 41.11 -0.14
N LYS A 2 -2.12 40.88 1.11
CA LYS A 2 -1.64 39.80 2.00
C LYS A 2 -2.16 38.44 1.52
N LYS A 3 -1.32 37.41 1.59
CA LYS A 3 -1.61 36.05 2.13
C LYS A 3 -0.35 35.18 2.01
N ASN A 4 0.57 35.31 2.97
CA ASN A 4 1.54 34.25 3.29
C ASN A 4 1.00 33.50 4.50
N LEU A 5 0.60 32.25 4.29
CA LEU A 5 0.21 31.31 5.34
C LEU A 5 0.37 29.90 4.77
N ILE A 6 1.51 29.27 5.04
CA ILE A 6 1.57 27.82 5.22
C ILE A 6 2.49 27.57 6.42
N SER A 7 1.89 27.59 7.60
CA SER A 7 2.44 26.95 8.78
C SER A 7 2.29 25.44 8.61
N ILE A 8 3.39 24.69 8.46
CA ILE A 8 3.37 23.22 8.60
C ILE A 8 3.76 22.91 10.03
N ALA A 9 2.75 22.74 10.88
CA ALA A 9 2.91 22.17 12.21
C ALA A 9 2.89 20.65 12.09
N VAL A 10 4.03 20.00 12.34
CA VAL A 10 4.09 18.54 12.54
C VAL A 10 3.90 18.28 14.03
N ALA A 11 2.64 18.10 14.42
CA ALA A 11 2.28 17.55 15.73
C ALA A 11 1.85 16.09 15.53
N ALA A 12 2.79 15.17 15.66
CA ALA A 12 2.52 13.73 15.69
C ALA A 12 2.47 13.27 17.16
N THR A 13 1.32 13.48 17.80
CA THR A 13 0.97 12.77 19.04
C THR A 13 0.27 11.47 18.66
N LEU A 14 0.97 10.34 18.73
CA LEU A 14 0.38 9.01 18.57
C LEU A 14 0.43 8.29 19.92
N GLY A 15 -0.73 8.25 20.57
CA GLY A 15 -0.97 7.38 21.71
C GLY A 15 -0.94 5.92 21.27
N LEU A 16 -0.24 5.09 22.05
CA LEU A 16 -0.26 3.65 21.91
C LEU A 16 -1.66 3.10 22.22
N ALA A 17 -2.25 2.38 21.28
CA ALA A 17 -3.22 1.34 21.58
C ALA A 17 -2.62 0.01 21.08
N ALA A 18 -2.45 -0.92 22.01
CA ALA A 18 -1.94 -2.25 21.77
C ALA A 18 -2.93 -3.08 20.95
N PHE A 19 -2.43 -3.78 19.92
CA PHE A 19 -3.01 -5.02 19.45
C PHE A 19 -1.90 -6.04 19.22
N THR A 20 -2.17 -7.24 19.72
CA THR A 20 -1.29 -8.39 19.82
C THR A 20 -1.41 -9.28 18.58
N ALA A 21 -0.24 -9.76 18.13
CA ALA A 21 0.03 -11.03 17.44
C ALA A 21 -0.53 -11.26 16.02
N GLY A 22 0.39 -11.41 15.07
CA GLY A 22 0.14 -11.98 13.74
C GLY A 22 1.11 -11.59 12.61
N ALA A 23 2.41 -11.37 12.86
CA ALA A 23 3.40 -11.00 11.82
C ALA A 23 4.79 -11.66 12.03
N GLU A 24 4.84 -12.85 12.66
CA GLU A 24 6.05 -13.36 13.31
C GLU A 24 7.22 -13.81 12.41
N ASP A 25 7.15 -13.83 11.07
CA ASP A 25 8.25 -14.45 10.28
C ASP A 25 9.08 -13.54 9.33
N MET A 26 8.74 -12.27 9.09
CA MET A 26 9.47 -11.44 8.11
C MET A 26 10.15 -10.17 8.66
N TYR A 27 9.77 -9.69 9.85
CA TYR A 27 10.52 -8.66 10.56
C TYR A 27 11.57 -9.32 11.45
N ARG A 28 12.84 -9.22 11.05
CA ARG A 28 13.96 -9.75 11.84
C ARG A 28 14.94 -8.65 12.27
N GLY A 29 14.59 -7.39 12.04
CA GLY A 29 15.53 -6.31 12.26
C GLY A 29 16.79 -6.46 11.38
N ALA A 30 16.63 -6.87 10.12
CA ALA A 30 17.78 -7.04 9.23
C ALA A 30 18.43 -5.69 8.89
N TRP A 31 19.72 -5.70 8.61
CA TRP A 31 20.38 -4.64 7.85
C TRP A 31 20.18 -4.90 6.36
N TYR A 32 20.17 -3.85 5.54
CA TYR A 32 20.10 -4.01 4.11
C TYR A 32 20.81 -2.90 3.34
N ALA A 33 21.41 -3.24 2.21
CA ALA A 33 22.02 -2.27 1.30
C ALA A 33 21.18 -2.14 0.02
N VAL A 34 21.13 -0.92 -0.52
CA VAL A 34 20.42 -0.59 -1.75
C VAL A 34 21.32 0.25 -2.67
N PRO A 35 22.20 -0.36 -3.48
CA PRO A 35 22.82 0.30 -4.61
C PRO A 35 21.81 0.41 -5.76
N GLY A 36 21.85 1.51 -6.51
CA GLY A 36 20.91 1.74 -7.59
C GLY A 36 21.25 2.91 -8.49
N VAL A 37 20.37 3.13 -9.46
CA VAL A 37 20.42 4.23 -10.41
C VAL A 37 19.31 5.22 -10.10
N SER A 38 19.62 6.50 -10.31
CA SER A 38 18.67 7.59 -10.15
C SER A 38 18.46 8.32 -11.46
N TYR A 39 17.24 8.80 -11.64
CA TYR A 39 16.86 9.74 -12.66
C TYR A 39 16.36 11.00 -11.97
N MET A 40 16.86 12.16 -12.39
CA MET A 40 16.53 13.45 -11.82
C MET A 40 15.78 14.26 -12.84
N ASP A 41 14.57 14.66 -12.48
CA ASP A 41 13.73 15.58 -13.21
C ASP A 41 13.83 16.95 -12.52
N THR A 42 14.40 17.92 -13.25
CA THR A 42 14.58 19.31 -12.84
C THR A 42 13.34 20.11 -13.22
N ASP A 43 12.80 20.92 -12.30
CA ASP A 43 11.54 21.63 -12.51
C ASP A 43 11.56 22.52 -13.78
N GLY A 44 10.43 22.60 -14.47
CA GLY A 44 10.33 23.10 -15.85
C GLY A 44 10.54 24.60 -16.07
N ASP A 45 10.88 25.35 -15.03
CA ASP A 45 11.34 26.74 -15.10
C ASP A 45 12.86 26.86 -15.35
N LEU A 46 13.57 25.72 -15.33
CA LEU A 46 14.96 25.55 -15.74
C LEU A 46 14.94 24.72 -17.03
N GLU A 47 15.37 25.28 -18.17
CA GLU A 47 15.48 24.59 -19.47
C GLU A 47 16.60 23.52 -19.45
N ALA A 48 16.57 22.59 -18.49
CA ALA A 48 17.56 21.55 -18.27
C ALA A 48 17.05 20.18 -18.72
N ASP A 49 17.85 19.46 -19.50
CA ASP A 49 17.55 18.10 -19.92
C ASP A 49 17.70 17.12 -18.76
N ASN A 50 16.85 16.10 -18.79
CA ASN A 50 16.74 15.01 -17.83
C ASN A 50 18.09 14.45 -17.31
N GLY A 51 18.30 14.53 -15.99
CA GLY A 51 19.53 14.09 -15.33
C GLY A 51 19.57 12.59 -14.97
N ARG A 52 20.77 12.01 -14.94
CA ARG A 52 21.02 10.60 -14.56
C ARG A 52 22.08 10.50 -13.48
N GLY A 53 21.95 9.48 -12.64
CA GLY A 53 22.81 9.31 -11.48
C GLY A 53 22.82 7.90 -10.92
N GLY A 54 23.53 7.78 -9.80
CA GLY A 54 23.60 6.57 -9.00
C GLY A 54 23.47 6.89 -7.52
N PHE A 55 23.04 5.91 -6.74
CA PHE A 55 22.96 6.03 -5.29
C PHE A 55 23.36 4.73 -4.61
N ILE A 56 23.71 4.86 -3.33
CA ILE A 56 23.83 3.75 -2.40
C ILE A 56 23.15 4.13 -1.09
N ARG A 57 22.36 3.22 -0.54
CA ARG A 57 21.71 3.38 0.76
C ARG A 57 22.00 2.18 1.65
N LEU A 58 22.15 2.43 2.94
CA LEU A 58 22.23 1.42 3.98
C LEU A 58 21.02 1.61 4.90
N GLY A 59 20.16 0.61 4.95
CA GLY A 59 18.94 0.58 5.74
C GLY A 59 19.02 -0.35 6.93
N LYS A 60 18.27 -0.02 7.97
CA LYS A 60 18.04 -0.86 9.14
C LYS A 60 16.55 -0.98 9.40
N GLU A 61 16.07 -2.22 9.51
CA GLU A 61 14.73 -2.51 9.97
C GLU A 61 14.66 -2.28 11.49
N LEU A 62 13.83 -1.32 11.94
CA LEU A 62 13.73 -0.87 13.33
C LEU A 62 12.48 -1.38 14.05
N SER A 63 11.37 -1.52 13.32
CA SER A 63 10.12 -2.11 13.82
C SER A 63 9.28 -2.66 12.67
N GLU A 64 8.11 -3.24 12.98
CA GLU A 64 7.15 -3.69 11.97
C GLU A 64 6.80 -2.59 10.95
N HIS A 65 6.75 -1.33 11.38
CA HIS A 65 6.37 -0.20 10.52
C HIS A 65 7.51 0.76 10.18
N TRP A 66 8.66 0.69 10.86
CA TRP A 66 9.72 1.69 10.67
C TRP A 66 11.04 1.09 10.19
N ASP A 67 11.60 1.75 9.18
CA ASP A 67 12.97 1.61 8.72
C ASP A 67 13.69 2.95 8.81
N ILE A 68 15.00 2.90 8.93
CA ILE A 68 15.87 4.05 8.74
C ILE A 68 16.87 3.75 7.63
N GLN A 69 17.08 4.67 6.70
CA GLN A 69 18.06 4.56 5.63
C GLN A 69 19.05 5.73 5.71
N ILE A 70 20.34 5.43 5.58
CA ILE A 70 21.39 6.43 5.38
C ILE A 70 21.87 6.27 3.94
N GLY A 71 21.91 7.37 3.19
CA GLY A 71 22.13 7.34 1.75
C GLY A 71 23.11 8.37 1.25
N ALA A 72 23.82 8.01 0.18
CA ALA A 72 24.55 8.94 -0.67
C ALA A 72 24.11 8.74 -2.13
N GLY A 73 23.92 9.84 -2.85
CA GLY A 73 23.54 9.82 -4.26
C GLY A 73 24.25 10.91 -5.04
N HIS A 74 24.50 10.66 -6.32
CA HIS A 74 25.10 11.62 -7.23
C HIS A 74 24.37 11.57 -8.57
N ALA A 75 23.87 12.71 -9.03
CA ALA A 75 23.20 12.87 -10.31
C ALA A 75 23.80 14.03 -11.09
N ARG A 76 23.74 13.93 -12.42
CA ARG A 76 24.19 14.95 -13.37
C ARG A 76 23.11 15.21 -14.40
N ALA A 77 22.83 16.46 -14.68
CA ALA A 77 21.97 16.94 -15.76
C ALA A 77 22.78 17.86 -16.68
N ASP A 78 22.52 17.76 -17.97
CA ASP A 78 23.08 18.66 -18.97
C ASP A 78 22.03 19.75 -19.26
N GLU A 79 22.45 21.01 -19.32
CA GLU A 79 21.55 22.16 -19.52
C GLU A 79 21.81 22.78 -20.90
N ASP A 80 20.76 22.83 -21.72
CA ASP A 80 20.80 23.47 -23.04
C ASP A 80 20.27 24.90 -22.92
N THR A 81 21.20 25.87 -22.90
CA THR A 81 20.86 27.29 -22.68
C THR A 81 20.23 27.98 -23.89
N GLY A 82 20.03 27.26 -25.01
CA GLY A 82 19.50 27.82 -26.26
C GLY A 82 20.46 28.79 -26.98
N ILE A 83 21.65 29.03 -26.43
CA ILE A 83 22.70 29.87 -27.02
C ILE A 83 23.75 28.97 -27.72
N PRO A 84 23.99 29.15 -29.04
CA PRO A 84 25.01 28.38 -29.75
C PRO A 84 26.40 28.51 -29.11
N GLY A 85 26.92 27.41 -28.57
CA GLY A 85 28.26 27.35 -27.96
C GLY A 85 28.30 27.58 -26.44
N VAL A 86 27.14 27.69 -25.77
CA VAL A 86 27.05 27.77 -24.30
C VAL A 86 26.22 26.58 -23.80
N GLY A 87 26.89 25.62 -23.18
CA GLY A 87 26.25 24.51 -22.44
C GLY A 87 26.56 24.63 -20.96
N GLY A 88 25.59 24.30 -20.12
CA GLY A 88 25.72 24.19 -18.66
C GLY A 88 25.71 22.73 -18.22
N LYS A 89 26.39 22.41 -17.12
CA LYS A 89 26.28 21.10 -16.45
C LYS A 89 25.91 21.32 -15.01
N TYR A 90 24.81 20.71 -14.59
CA TYR A 90 24.37 20.68 -13.21
C TYR A 90 24.72 19.33 -12.58
N LYS A 91 25.45 19.35 -11.47
CA LYS A 91 25.74 18.14 -10.68
C LYS A 91 25.18 18.31 -9.28
N GLN A 92 24.47 17.29 -8.79
CA GLN A 92 23.95 17.26 -7.44
C GLN A 92 24.44 16.01 -6.72
N THR A 93 25.07 16.22 -5.56
CA THR A 93 25.45 15.15 -4.63
C THR A 93 24.65 15.29 -3.35
N LEU A 94 23.94 14.25 -2.95
CA LEU A 94 23.11 14.21 -1.76
C LEU A 94 23.70 13.23 -0.75
N VAL A 95 23.80 13.62 0.51
CA VAL A 95 24.10 12.72 1.62
C VAL A 95 23.08 12.98 2.73
N GLY A 96 22.34 11.96 3.16
CA GLY A 96 21.28 12.17 4.14
C GLY A 96 20.75 10.92 4.80
N VAL A 97 19.76 11.14 5.67
CA VAL A 97 19.07 10.10 6.43
C VAL A 97 17.57 10.20 6.15
N ASP A 98 16.96 9.07 5.83
CA ASP A 98 15.53 8.94 5.55
C ASP A 98 14.88 8.00 6.58
N ALA A 99 13.76 8.42 7.15
CA ALA A 99 12.86 7.55 7.90
C ALA A 99 11.78 7.02 6.95
N LEU A 100 11.57 5.71 6.96
CA LEU A 100 10.62 5.02 6.09
C LEU A 100 9.51 4.42 6.95
N TYR A 101 8.26 4.77 6.63
CA TYR A 101 7.08 4.13 7.20
C TYR A 101 6.57 3.07 6.24
N MET A 102 6.67 1.81 6.65
CA MET A 102 6.36 0.61 5.90
C MET A 102 4.92 0.17 6.22
N PHE A 103 4.07 0.07 5.19
CA PHE A 103 2.68 -0.37 5.35
C PHE A 103 2.52 -1.89 5.40
N SER A 104 3.50 -2.64 4.89
CA SER A 104 3.56 -4.11 4.97
C SER A 104 5.00 -4.58 5.02
N ARG A 105 5.22 -5.74 5.66
CA ARG A 105 6.50 -6.47 5.72
C ARG A 105 6.52 -7.76 4.89
N ASP A 106 5.48 -7.99 4.11
CA ASP A 106 5.39 -9.12 3.18
C ASP A 106 6.41 -8.97 2.03
N LYS A 107 6.29 -9.82 0.99
CA LYS A 107 7.12 -9.68 -0.21
C LYS A 107 6.94 -8.33 -0.90
N PHE A 108 5.73 -7.77 -0.90
CA PHE A 108 5.43 -6.44 -1.43
C PHE A 108 5.30 -5.44 -0.29
N ARG A 109 6.22 -4.48 -0.20
CA ARG A 109 6.36 -3.54 0.93
C ARG A 109 6.24 -2.10 0.44
N PRO A 110 5.02 -1.56 0.34
CA PRO A 110 4.82 -0.15 0.05
C PRO A 110 5.25 0.69 1.26
N PHE A 111 5.81 1.86 1.00
CA PHE A 111 6.27 2.77 2.05
C PHE A 111 6.17 4.24 1.64
N VAL A 112 6.11 5.10 2.65
CA VAL A 112 6.40 6.53 2.51
C VAL A 112 7.72 6.85 3.19
N LEU A 113 8.44 7.85 2.69
CA LEU A 113 9.71 8.29 3.24
C LEU A 113 9.70 9.80 3.50
N ALA A 114 10.42 10.20 4.53
CA ALA A 114 10.78 11.59 4.79
C ALA A 114 12.19 11.63 5.35
N GLY A 115 12.98 12.59 4.89
CA GLY A 115 14.39 12.64 5.22
C GLY A 115 14.99 14.04 5.13
N ALA A 116 16.21 14.15 5.62
CA ALA A 116 16.99 15.38 5.57
C ALA A 116 18.48 15.07 5.45
N GLY A 117 19.23 16.04 4.95
CA GLY A 117 20.66 15.88 4.76
C GLY A 117 21.35 17.11 4.20
N VAL A 118 22.50 16.87 3.57
CA VAL A 118 23.33 17.88 2.94
C VAL A 118 23.41 17.61 1.44
N ALA A 119 23.14 18.65 0.65
CA ALA A 119 23.22 18.67 -0.79
C ALA A 119 24.41 19.54 -1.22
N ARG A 120 25.23 19.02 -2.12
CA ARG A 120 26.27 19.77 -2.81
C ARG A 120 25.85 19.92 -4.26
N ASN A 121 25.65 21.16 -4.68
CA ASN A 121 25.22 21.54 -6.02
C ASN A 121 26.42 22.22 -6.71
N GLU A 122 26.81 21.73 -7.89
CA GLU A 122 27.87 22.28 -8.73
C GLU A 122 27.29 22.67 -10.10
N LEU A 123 27.66 23.85 -10.60
CA LEU A 123 27.23 24.40 -11.89
C LEU A 123 28.46 24.76 -12.72
N ASP A 124 28.73 23.99 -13.77
CA ASP A 124 29.83 24.28 -14.71
C ASP A 124 29.26 24.91 -16.00
N TYR A 125 29.55 26.18 -16.29
CA TYR A 125 29.22 26.82 -17.58
C TYR A 125 30.46 26.99 -18.46
N THR A 126 30.29 26.71 -19.75
CA THR A 126 31.36 26.90 -20.74
C THR A 126 31.41 28.37 -21.18
N ASN A 127 32.58 29.01 -21.13
CA ASN A 127 32.85 30.39 -21.60
C ASN A 127 32.38 31.57 -20.71
N ILE A 128 32.05 31.33 -19.43
CA ILE A 128 31.82 32.40 -18.44
C ILE A 128 32.58 32.01 -17.17
N ASP A 129 33.61 32.79 -16.80
CA ASP A 129 34.29 32.66 -15.50
C ASP A 129 33.32 33.14 -14.41
N LEU A 130 32.50 32.22 -13.89
CA LEU A 130 31.74 32.41 -12.67
C LEU A 130 32.55 31.78 -11.53
N ASP A 131 32.79 32.55 -10.46
CA ASP A 131 33.43 32.07 -9.23
C ASP A 131 32.63 30.88 -8.68
N ASP A 132 33.19 29.67 -8.80
CA ASP A 132 32.55 28.39 -8.47
C ASP A 132 32.58 28.16 -6.95
N ASP A 133 31.76 28.91 -6.24
CA ASP A 133 31.69 28.87 -4.79
C ASP A 133 30.84 27.64 -4.36
N THR A 134 31.48 26.47 -4.32
CA THR A 134 30.82 25.19 -4.03
C THR A 134 30.25 25.16 -2.61
N LYS A 135 28.93 25.33 -2.46
CA LYS A 135 28.27 25.43 -1.14
C LYS A 135 27.45 24.19 -0.81
N ASN A 136 27.76 23.62 0.36
CA ASN A 136 26.92 22.62 1.00
C ASN A 136 25.65 23.29 1.51
N SER A 137 24.50 22.79 1.07
CA SER A 137 23.19 23.28 1.44
C SER A 137 22.43 22.21 2.22
N PRO A 138 21.64 22.56 3.24
CA PRO A 138 20.71 21.60 3.83
C PRO A 138 19.61 21.25 2.80
N PHE A 139 19.20 19.99 2.79
CA PHE A 139 18.02 19.55 2.06
C PHE A 139 17.04 18.82 2.96
N VAL A 140 15.78 18.85 2.55
CA VAL A 140 14.71 17.98 3.06
C VAL A 140 14.08 17.24 1.89
N ASN A 141 13.62 16.01 2.12
CA ASN A 141 12.96 15.21 1.10
C ASN A 141 11.71 14.54 1.65
N VAL A 142 10.78 14.27 0.75
CA VAL A 142 9.64 13.38 0.99
C VAL A 142 9.41 12.54 -0.24
N GLY A 143 8.90 11.33 -0.04
CA GLY A 143 8.66 10.42 -1.16
C GLY A 143 7.79 9.24 -0.82
N LEU A 144 7.53 8.47 -1.85
CA LEU A 144 6.77 7.24 -1.83
C LEU A 144 7.55 6.19 -2.59
N GLY A 145 7.52 4.97 -2.08
CA GLY A 145 8.24 3.88 -2.69
C GLY A 145 7.61 2.52 -2.43
N LEU A 146 8.21 1.55 -3.08
CA LEU A 146 7.87 0.15 -2.96
C LEU A 146 9.16 -0.66 -2.89
N GLN A 147 9.18 -1.66 -2.02
CA GLN A 147 10.16 -2.72 -2.05
C GLN A 147 9.47 -4.03 -2.44
N TYR A 148 10.14 -4.84 -3.24
CA TYR A 148 9.72 -6.18 -3.57
C TYR A 148 10.84 -7.17 -3.27
N LEU A 149 10.64 -8.09 -2.32
CA LEU A 149 11.61 -9.13 -1.99
C LEU A 149 11.32 -10.40 -2.82
N PHE A 150 12.26 -10.75 -3.69
CA PHE A 150 12.22 -12.02 -4.44
C PHE A 150 12.53 -13.21 -3.52
N THR A 151 13.42 -12.99 -2.57
CA THR A 151 13.90 -13.96 -1.56
C THR A 151 14.08 -13.23 -0.22
N ASP A 152 14.41 -13.95 0.84
CA ASP A 152 14.66 -13.35 2.16
C ASP A 152 15.84 -12.35 2.16
N ASN A 153 16.78 -12.52 1.22
CA ASN A 153 18.02 -11.74 1.13
C ASN A 153 18.05 -10.76 -0.04
N PHE A 154 17.29 -11.00 -1.11
CA PHE A 154 17.35 -10.20 -2.33
C PHE A 154 15.99 -9.63 -2.72
N GLY A 155 16.01 -8.37 -3.13
CA GLY A 155 14.83 -7.68 -3.63
C GLY A 155 15.15 -6.50 -4.52
N LEU A 156 14.15 -5.68 -4.75
CA LEU A 156 14.20 -4.45 -5.54
C LEU A 156 13.51 -3.33 -4.75
N GLN A 157 14.07 -2.13 -4.77
CA GLN A 157 13.44 -0.92 -4.26
C GLN A 157 13.25 0.06 -5.42
N ALA A 158 12.04 0.59 -5.56
CA ALA A 158 11.76 1.74 -6.40
C ALA A 158 11.14 2.85 -5.56
N ASP A 159 11.60 4.09 -5.71
CA ASP A 159 11.00 5.23 -5.02
C ASP A 159 11.01 6.48 -5.89
N VAL A 160 9.98 7.30 -5.69
CA VAL A 160 9.91 8.67 -6.21
C VAL A 160 9.98 9.60 -5.00
N ARG A 161 10.91 10.55 -5.04
CA ARG A 161 11.10 11.51 -3.95
C ARG A 161 11.30 12.90 -4.52
N HIS A 162 10.76 13.88 -3.82
CA HIS A 162 10.99 15.28 -4.11
C HIS A 162 11.96 15.84 -3.07
N VAL A 163 13.01 16.52 -3.54
CA VAL A 163 14.12 17.03 -2.73
C VAL A 163 14.13 18.54 -2.83
N TRP A 164 13.94 19.21 -1.70
CA TRP A 164 14.10 20.66 -1.60
C TRP A 164 15.45 20.97 -0.96
N SER A 165 16.30 21.72 -1.67
CA SER A 165 17.57 22.24 -1.14
C SER A 165 17.60 23.75 -1.20
N LYS A 166 18.12 24.41 -0.16
CA LYS A 166 18.30 25.87 -0.17
C LYS A 166 19.54 26.26 -0.97
N ALA A 167 19.45 27.20 -1.91
CA ALA A 167 20.63 27.80 -2.52
C ALA A 167 20.91 29.18 -1.92
N GLU A 168 22.12 29.43 -1.42
CA GLU A 168 22.55 30.75 -0.96
C GLU A 168 23.54 31.36 -1.97
N GLY A 169 23.10 32.36 -2.73
CA GLY A 169 23.93 33.11 -3.68
C GLY A 169 24.22 34.54 -3.18
N LYS A 170 25.47 35.01 -3.30
CA LYS A 170 25.83 36.43 -3.13
C LYS A 170 26.43 36.95 -4.43
N THR A 171 25.78 37.91 -5.09
CA THR A 171 26.34 38.59 -6.26
C THR A 171 26.97 39.93 -5.85
N ALA A 172 28.18 40.21 -6.34
CA ALA A 172 29.01 41.35 -5.94
C ALA A 172 28.50 42.76 -6.36
N SER A 173 27.27 42.92 -6.84
CA SER A 173 26.77 44.24 -7.29
C SER A 173 25.31 44.55 -6.97
N ARG A 174 24.59 43.67 -6.26
CA ARG A 174 23.28 43.99 -5.70
C ARG A 174 22.94 42.92 -4.67
N SER A 175 22.82 43.32 -3.41
CA SER A 175 22.31 42.48 -2.34
C SER A 175 20.84 42.18 -2.64
N VAL A 176 20.61 41.10 -3.38
CA VAL A 176 19.30 40.48 -3.53
C VAL A 176 19.38 39.20 -2.71
N ASP A 177 18.73 39.20 -1.54
CA ASP A 177 18.49 37.98 -0.78
C ASP A 177 17.52 37.12 -1.59
N ALA A 178 18.04 36.29 -2.49
CA ALA A 178 17.28 35.25 -3.17
C ALA A 178 17.32 34.01 -2.28
N ASP A 179 16.36 33.87 -1.36
CA ASP A 179 16.06 32.59 -0.70
C ASP A 179 15.37 31.69 -1.73
N GLU A 180 16.14 31.21 -2.70
CA GLU A 180 15.62 30.37 -3.78
C GLU A 180 15.76 28.90 -3.37
N THR A 181 14.62 28.23 -3.23
CA THR A 181 14.56 26.81 -2.89
C THR A 181 14.52 26.02 -4.19
N ILE A 182 15.55 25.23 -4.44
CA ILE A 182 15.62 24.34 -5.60
C ILE A 182 14.86 23.06 -5.26
N GLY A 183 13.83 22.74 -6.03
CA GLY A 183 13.02 21.52 -5.92
C GLY A 183 13.30 20.55 -7.06
N ASN A 184 13.95 19.42 -6.77
CA ASN A 184 14.25 18.39 -7.76
C ASN A 184 13.47 17.11 -7.46
N THR A 185 12.86 16.52 -8.49
CA THR A 185 12.20 15.21 -8.36
C THR A 185 13.14 14.11 -8.79
N TYR A 186 13.24 13.06 -7.97
CA TYR A 186 14.08 11.90 -8.23
C TYR A 186 13.22 10.66 -8.38
N VAL A 187 13.50 9.86 -9.40
CA VAL A 187 13.03 8.49 -9.55
C VAL A 187 14.22 7.56 -9.36
N ASN A 188 14.12 6.65 -8.39
CA ASN A 188 15.20 5.77 -7.99
C ASN A 188 14.81 4.31 -8.20
N LEU A 189 15.76 3.52 -8.68
CA LEU A 189 15.63 2.07 -8.80
C LEU A 189 16.91 1.40 -8.31
N GLY A 190 16.80 0.51 -7.32
CA GLY A 190 17.94 -0.18 -6.73
C GLY A 190 17.65 -1.63 -6.34
N GLY A 191 18.70 -2.44 -6.24
CA GLY A 191 18.62 -3.81 -5.75
C GLY A 191 18.77 -3.84 -4.23
N ILE A 192 17.96 -4.62 -3.53
CA ILE A 192 18.03 -4.79 -2.07
C ILE A 192 18.86 -6.02 -1.75
N PHE A 193 19.82 -5.86 -0.85
CA PHE A 193 20.65 -6.92 -0.28
C PHE A 193 20.49 -6.92 1.24
N ARG A 194 19.69 -7.83 1.80
CA ARG A 194 19.46 -7.97 3.25
C ARG A 194 20.49 -8.91 3.87
N PHE A 195 21.01 -8.52 5.03
CA PHE A 195 22.02 -9.26 5.80
C PHE A 195 21.87 -9.00 7.30
N GLY A 196 22.47 -9.89 8.12
CA GLY A 196 22.45 -9.74 9.58
C GLY A 196 21.07 -9.90 10.22
N ALA A 197 20.11 -10.52 9.51
CA ALA A 197 18.89 -11.00 10.13
C ALA A 197 19.26 -12.16 11.08
N PRO A 198 18.81 -12.17 12.34
CA PRO A 198 18.89 -13.38 13.16
C PRO A 198 18.28 -14.53 12.37
N GLU A 199 18.95 -15.69 12.42
CA GLU A 199 18.39 -16.93 11.90
C GLU A 199 16.98 -17.05 12.46
N PRO A 200 16.00 -17.51 11.65
CA PRO A 200 14.69 -17.79 12.19
C PRO A 200 14.96 -18.74 13.35
N VAL A 201 14.58 -18.34 14.56
CA VAL A 201 14.58 -19.29 15.67
C VAL A 201 13.64 -20.34 15.15
N ALA A 202 14.19 -21.48 14.73
CA ALA A 202 13.39 -22.62 14.36
C ALA A 202 12.49 -22.79 15.57
N VAL A 203 11.20 -22.52 15.39
CA VAL A 203 10.22 -22.97 16.36
C VAL A 203 10.48 -24.45 16.38
N ALA A 204 11.16 -24.91 17.44
CA ALA A 204 11.40 -26.31 17.66
C ALA A 204 10.03 -26.91 17.47
N GLU A 205 9.89 -27.75 16.43
CA GLU A 205 8.68 -28.50 16.16
C GLU A 205 8.20 -28.98 17.52
N ALA A 206 7.10 -28.41 17.99
CA ALA A 206 6.66 -28.63 19.36
C ALA A 206 6.57 -30.15 19.48
N ALA A 207 7.46 -30.72 20.31
CA ALA A 207 7.54 -32.16 20.47
C ALA A 207 6.10 -32.63 20.70
N PRO A 208 5.62 -33.65 19.95
CA PRO A 208 4.25 -34.10 20.08
C PRO A 208 4.00 -34.32 21.57
N GLU A 209 2.98 -33.66 22.09
CA GLU A 209 2.55 -33.85 23.47
C GLU A 209 2.50 -35.36 23.74
N PRO A 210 3.07 -35.84 24.86
CA PRO A 210 3.10 -37.27 25.14
C PRO A 210 1.67 -37.79 25.07
N ALA A 211 1.46 -38.80 24.24
CA ALA A 211 0.16 -39.45 24.10
C ALA A 211 -0.41 -39.73 25.50
N PRO A 212 -1.68 -39.38 25.76
CA PRO A 212 -2.29 -39.63 27.06
C PRO A 212 -2.13 -41.11 27.40
N ALA A 213 -1.59 -41.37 28.60
CA ALA A 213 -1.39 -42.72 29.11
C ALA A 213 -2.69 -43.51 29.00
N VAL A 214 -2.60 -44.71 28.44
CA VAL A 214 -3.71 -45.65 28.28
C VAL A 214 -4.32 -45.92 29.66
N ALA A 215 -5.49 -45.33 29.90
CA ALA A 215 -6.35 -45.71 31.01
C ALA A 215 -6.84 -47.15 30.78
N PRO A 216 -6.99 -47.97 31.84
CA PRO A 216 -7.44 -49.34 31.69
C PRO A 216 -8.81 -49.39 31.03
N GLU A 217 -8.94 -50.32 30.09
CA GLU A 217 -10.10 -50.56 29.25
C GLU A 217 -11.40 -50.64 30.09
N PRO A 218 -12.41 -49.78 29.84
CA PRO A 218 -13.70 -49.90 30.50
C PRO A 218 -14.40 -51.16 29.99
N ALA A 219 -15.03 -51.89 30.92
CA ALA A 219 -15.88 -53.04 30.64
C ALA A 219 -16.90 -52.75 29.51
N PRO A 220 -17.31 -53.77 28.74
CA PRO A 220 -18.18 -53.58 27.59
C PRO A 220 -19.53 -52.96 28.02
N ALA A 221 -19.77 -51.73 27.57
CA ALA A 221 -21.05 -51.06 27.66
C ALA A 221 -22.05 -51.67 26.64
N PRO A 222 -23.37 -51.65 26.93
CA PRO A 222 -24.38 -52.26 26.08
C PRO A 222 -24.52 -51.55 24.73
N GLU A 223 -25.10 -52.27 23.76
CA GLU A 223 -25.29 -51.86 22.36
C GLU A 223 -25.74 -50.40 22.17
N PRO A 224 -25.24 -49.71 21.13
CA PRO A 224 -25.57 -48.31 20.89
C PRO A 224 -27.03 -48.17 20.50
N ALA A 225 -27.77 -47.40 21.30
CA ALA A 225 -29.01 -46.78 20.86
C ALA A 225 -28.71 -45.87 19.64
N PRO A 226 -29.65 -45.74 18.69
CA PRO A 226 -29.41 -45.02 17.45
C PRO A 226 -29.03 -43.57 17.73
N VAL A 227 -27.85 -43.18 17.26
CA VAL A 227 -27.32 -41.82 17.40
C VAL A 227 -28.20 -40.88 16.58
N ALA A 228 -28.79 -39.90 17.24
CA ALA A 228 -29.54 -38.82 16.58
C ALA A 228 -28.64 -38.12 15.55
N GLU A 229 -29.19 -37.87 14.35
CA GLU A 229 -28.48 -37.19 13.26
C GLU A 229 -28.00 -35.81 13.72
N ALA A 230 -26.69 -35.55 13.57
CA ALA A 230 -26.12 -34.23 13.80
C ALA A 230 -26.66 -33.21 12.79
N CYS A 231 -27.20 -32.11 13.30
CA CYS A 231 -27.83 -31.04 12.53
C CYS A 231 -26.82 -30.39 11.57
N LYS A 232 -27.14 -30.33 10.27
CA LYS A 232 -26.32 -29.62 9.26
C LYS A 232 -26.73 -28.13 9.22
N PRO A 233 -25.79 -27.17 9.34
CA PRO A 233 -26.13 -25.75 9.20
C PRO A 233 -26.63 -25.45 7.77
N GLN A 234 -27.63 -24.58 7.66
CA GLN A 234 -28.17 -24.11 6.38
C GLN A 234 -27.67 -22.69 6.10
N PHE A 235 -27.21 -22.45 4.87
CA PHE A 235 -26.69 -21.14 4.44
C PHE A 235 -27.74 -20.43 3.58
N GLU A 236 -28.03 -19.16 3.87
CA GLU A 236 -28.88 -18.32 3.01
C GLU A 236 -28.01 -17.29 2.30
N THR A 237 -27.90 -17.41 0.97
CA THR A 237 -27.10 -16.50 0.14
C THR A 237 -28.02 -15.53 -0.60
N VAL A 238 -27.87 -14.24 -0.33
CA VAL A 238 -28.56 -13.16 -1.03
C VAL A 238 -27.56 -12.48 -1.97
N THR A 239 -27.70 -12.68 -3.27
CA THR A 239 -26.82 -12.02 -4.27
C THR A 239 -27.44 -10.73 -4.78
N VAL A 240 -26.68 -9.62 -4.73
CA VAL A 240 -27.14 -8.31 -5.22
C VAL A 240 -26.21 -7.80 -6.33
N SER A 241 -26.76 -7.51 -7.50
CA SER A 241 -25.98 -7.04 -8.66
C SER A 241 -25.36 -5.65 -8.42
N ALA A 242 -24.11 -5.43 -8.85
CA ALA A 242 -23.41 -4.17 -8.58
C ALA A 242 -23.98 -2.98 -9.34
N GLU A 243 -24.67 -3.18 -10.47
CA GLU A 243 -25.28 -2.09 -11.23
C GLU A 243 -26.52 -1.50 -10.55
N LYS A 244 -27.22 -2.32 -9.75
CA LYS A 244 -28.28 -1.82 -8.88
C LYS A 244 -27.69 -0.99 -7.73
N LEU A 245 -26.56 -1.45 -7.18
CA LEU A 245 -25.90 -0.84 -6.02
C LEU A 245 -25.10 0.42 -6.37
N PHE A 246 -24.38 0.44 -7.49
CA PHE A 246 -23.39 1.46 -7.82
C PHE A 246 -23.62 2.06 -9.22
N GLY A 247 -23.24 3.33 -9.40
CA GLY A 247 -23.12 3.91 -10.73
C GLY A 247 -21.93 3.33 -11.51
N PHE A 248 -21.95 3.49 -12.84
CA PHE A 248 -20.81 3.12 -13.69
C PHE A 248 -19.52 3.77 -13.18
N ASP A 249 -18.51 2.95 -12.89
CA ASP A 249 -17.20 3.35 -12.34
C ASP A 249 -17.26 4.15 -11.03
N LYS A 250 -18.34 4.02 -10.25
CA LYS A 250 -18.50 4.68 -8.96
C LYS A 250 -18.48 3.67 -7.82
N VAL A 251 -18.03 4.16 -6.66
CA VAL A 251 -18.08 3.46 -5.38
C VAL A 251 -19.27 3.93 -4.54
N GLN A 252 -19.89 5.06 -4.88
CA GLN A 252 -21.05 5.61 -4.20
C GLN A 252 -22.31 4.80 -4.52
N LEU A 253 -23.08 4.47 -3.48
CA LEU A 253 -24.35 3.77 -3.62
C LEU A 253 -25.40 4.64 -4.32
N ARG A 254 -26.11 4.06 -5.29
CA ARG A 254 -27.28 4.68 -5.92
C ARG A 254 -28.46 4.68 -4.96
N GLU A 255 -29.36 5.65 -5.08
CA GLU A 255 -30.61 5.66 -4.30
C GLU A 255 -31.45 4.38 -4.52
N ASP A 256 -31.54 3.89 -5.77
CA ASP A 256 -32.24 2.63 -6.08
C ASP A 256 -31.58 1.41 -5.39
N GLY A 257 -30.24 1.41 -5.30
CA GLY A 257 -29.45 0.37 -4.66
C GLY A 257 -29.58 0.37 -3.13
N LYS A 258 -29.81 1.54 -2.55
CA LYS A 258 -30.09 1.69 -1.12
C LYS A 258 -31.41 1.00 -0.74
N THR A 259 -32.43 1.05 -1.59
CA THR A 259 -33.72 0.37 -1.33
C THR A 259 -33.57 -1.14 -1.15
N GLU A 260 -32.81 -1.81 -2.02
CA GLU A 260 -32.54 -3.26 -1.91
C GLU A 260 -31.75 -3.59 -0.63
N LEU A 261 -30.82 -2.70 -0.24
CA LEU A 261 -30.06 -2.85 1.01
C LEU A 261 -30.89 -2.56 2.27
N ILE A 262 -31.93 -1.72 2.18
CA ILE A 262 -32.88 -1.49 3.27
C ILE A 262 -33.65 -2.79 3.56
N ASP A 263 -34.14 -3.48 2.52
CA ASP A 263 -34.84 -4.75 2.67
C ASP A 263 -33.91 -5.85 3.24
N ALA A 264 -32.67 -5.90 2.76
CA ALA A 264 -31.65 -6.79 3.32
C ALA A 264 -31.37 -6.48 4.80
N ALA A 265 -31.22 -5.20 5.16
CA ALA A 265 -31.01 -4.77 6.53
C ALA A 265 -32.21 -5.12 7.43
N ALA A 266 -33.45 -4.98 6.93
CA ALA A 266 -34.65 -5.38 7.66
C ALA A 266 -34.66 -6.89 7.98
N LYS A 267 -34.30 -7.74 7.00
CA LYS A 267 -34.17 -9.19 7.21
C LYS A 267 -33.08 -9.54 8.21
N LEU A 268 -31.91 -8.90 8.14
CA LEU A 268 -30.81 -9.14 9.08
C LEU A 268 -31.14 -8.71 10.51
N LYS A 269 -31.94 -7.65 10.68
CA LYS A 269 -32.46 -7.21 11.98
C LYS A 269 -33.54 -8.14 12.52
N ALA A 270 -34.40 -8.67 11.65
CA ALA A 270 -35.43 -9.64 12.03
C ALA A 270 -34.87 -11.02 12.42
N ASN A 271 -33.62 -11.32 12.05
CA ASN A 271 -32.93 -12.57 12.35
C ASN A 271 -31.64 -12.29 13.15
N PRO A 272 -31.73 -11.97 14.45
CA PRO A 272 -30.55 -11.72 15.28
C PRO A 272 -29.65 -12.95 15.43
N ASP A 273 -30.17 -14.16 15.24
CA ASP A 273 -29.44 -15.43 15.35
C ASP A 273 -28.37 -15.63 14.26
N ILE A 274 -28.39 -14.82 13.19
CA ILE A 274 -27.33 -14.82 12.16
C ILE A 274 -26.10 -14.13 12.75
N GLN A 275 -25.10 -14.90 13.14
CA GLN A 275 -23.90 -14.40 13.81
C GLN A 275 -22.91 -13.73 12.86
N LEU A 276 -22.84 -14.19 11.60
CA LEU A 276 -21.90 -13.67 10.60
C LEU A 276 -22.59 -13.49 9.24
N VAL A 277 -22.37 -12.31 8.66
CA VAL A 277 -22.78 -11.93 7.31
C VAL A 277 -21.55 -11.47 6.53
N MET A 278 -21.22 -12.22 5.50
CA MET A 278 -20.13 -11.91 4.57
C MET A 278 -20.65 -11.01 3.45
N VAL A 279 -20.07 -9.82 3.31
CA VAL A 279 -20.28 -8.88 2.21
C VAL A 279 -19.12 -9.02 1.24
N THR A 280 -19.31 -9.75 0.14
CA THR A 280 -18.25 -10.07 -0.83
C THR A 280 -18.40 -9.26 -2.10
N GLY A 281 -17.40 -8.43 -2.43
CA GLY A 281 -17.35 -7.68 -3.68
C GLY A 281 -16.64 -8.46 -4.79
N HIS A 282 -17.20 -8.43 -6.00
CA HIS A 282 -16.59 -9.01 -7.20
C HIS A 282 -16.52 -7.97 -8.35
N THR A 283 -15.53 -8.12 -9.21
CA THR A 283 -15.35 -7.34 -10.45
C THR A 283 -15.30 -8.26 -11.65
N ASP A 284 -15.42 -7.67 -12.84
CA ASP A 284 -15.01 -8.35 -14.07
C ASP A 284 -13.48 -8.28 -14.24
N ARG A 285 -12.99 -9.00 -15.26
CA ARG A 285 -11.57 -9.05 -15.64
C ARG A 285 -11.07 -7.81 -16.40
N LEU A 286 -11.84 -6.73 -16.45
CA LEU A 286 -11.47 -5.51 -17.16
C LEU A 286 -10.74 -4.57 -16.19
N GLY A 287 -9.47 -4.84 -15.96
CA GLY A 287 -8.62 -4.08 -15.04
C GLY A 287 -7.35 -4.86 -14.75
N THR A 288 -6.49 -4.32 -13.89
CA THR A 288 -5.43 -5.12 -13.27
C THR A 288 -5.98 -5.78 -12.01
N ASP A 289 -5.48 -6.97 -11.66
CA ASP A 289 -5.89 -7.71 -10.47
C ASP A 289 -5.86 -6.83 -9.21
N ALA A 290 -4.77 -6.05 -9.03
CA ALA A 290 -4.61 -5.15 -7.90
C ALA A 290 -5.63 -4.00 -7.87
N TYR A 291 -6.00 -3.47 -9.04
CA TYR A 291 -7.05 -2.46 -9.15
C TYR A 291 -8.43 -3.06 -8.80
N ASN A 292 -8.72 -4.23 -9.37
CA ASN A 292 -9.98 -4.94 -9.21
C ASN A 292 -10.19 -5.44 -7.78
N GLN A 293 -9.12 -5.90 -7.12
CA GLN A 293 -9.11 -6.24 -5.70
C GLN A 293 -9.52 -5.02 -4.85
N LYS A 294 -8.80 -3.90 -4.97
CA LYS A 294 -9.11 -2.66 -4.22
C LYS A 294 -10.51 -2.12 -4.53
N LEU A 295 -10.95 -2.20 -5.78
CA LEU A 295 -12.29 -1.76 -6.18
C LEU A 295 -13.38 -2.61 -5.52
N SER A 296 -13.20 -3.94 -5.54
CA SER A 296 -14.12 -4.88 -4.93
C SER A 296 -14.21 -4.72 -3.40
N GLU A 297 -13.07 -4.51 -2.73
CA GLU A 297 -13.01 -4.24 -1.29
C GLU A 297 -13.72 -2.94 -0.92
N ARG A 298 -13.46 -1.85 -1.66
CA ARG A 298 -14.13 -0.56 -1.40
C ARG A 298 -15.64 -0.67 -1.58
N ARG A 299 -16.11 -1.39 -2.59
CA ARG A 299 -17.54 -1.64 -2.82
C ARG A 299 -18.16 -2.47 -1.70
N ALA A 300 -17.48 -3.54 -1.25
CA ALA A 300 -17.93 -4.36 -0.13
C ALA A 300 -18.01 -3.55 1.18
N ASN A 301 -16.99 -2.75 1.48
CA ASN A 301 -16.97 -1.88 2.65
C ASN A 301 -18.10 -0.83 2.60
N GLN A 302 -18.36 -0.22 1.44
CA GLN A 302 -19.43 0.76 1.30
C GLN A 302 -20.82 0.15 1.59
N VAL A 303 -21.05 -1.10 1.16
CA VAL A 303 -22.28 -1.84 1.45
C VAL A 303 -22.37 -2.18 2.93
N ARG A 304 -21.28 -2.66 3.54
CA ARG A 304 -21.21 -2.92 4.99
C ARG A 304 -21.56 -1.67 5.79
N ASP A 305 -20.88 -0.56 5.51
CA ASP A 305 -21.05 0.69 6.25
C ASP A 305 -22.48 1.24 6.08
N TYR A 306 -23.09 1.03 4.92
CA TYR A 306 -24.50 1.34 4.72
C TYR A 306 -25.43 0.45 5.56
N LEU A 307 -25.20 -0.87 5.60
CA LEU A 307 -26.00 -1.78 6.45
C LEU A 307 -25.87 -1.42 7.94
N ILE A 308 -24.68 -1.00 8.39
CA ILE A 308 -24.46 -0.45 9.74
C ILE A 308 -25.30 0.80 9.96
N SER A 309 -25.33 1.73 8.99
CA SER A 309 -26.17 2.94 9.06
C SER A 309 -27.67 2.63 9.14
N GLN A 310 -28.11 1.47 8.66
CA GLN A 310 -29.48 0.98 8.73
C GLN A 310 -29.79 0.21 10.04
N GLY A 311 -28.83 0.12 10.97
CA GLY A 311 -28.99 -0.48 12.29
C GLY A 311 -28.65 -1.96 12.39
N VAL A 312 -27.91 -2.52 11.42
CA VAL A 312 -27.30 -3.86 11.57
C VAL A 312 -26.04 -3.73 12.41
N GLU A 313 -25.84 -4.61 13.38
CA GLU A 313 -24.66 -4.54 14.26
C GLU A 313 -23.36 -4.81 13.48
N ALA A 314 -22.34 -3.98 13.72
CA ALA A 314 -21.09 -4.01 12.95
C ALA A 314 -20.28 -5.30 13.17
N ASN A 315 -20.33 -5.87 14.37
CA ASN A 315 -19.71 -7.16 14.73
C ASN A 315 -20.23 -8.35 13.89
N ARG A 316 -21.44 -8.24 13.33
CA ARG A 316 -22.05 -9.29 12.51
C ARG A 316 -21.67 -9.21 11.04
N LEU A 317 -21.03 -8.13 10.60
CA LEU A 317 -20.77 -7.86 9.18
C LEU A 317 -19.28 -7.90 8.87
N GLN A 318 -18.87 -8.74 7.93
CA GLN A 318 -17.51 -8.79 7.42
C GLN A 318 -17.48 -8.43 5.94
N ALA A 319 -16.64 -7.47 5.54
CA ALA A 319 -16.48 -7.07 4.14
C ALA A 319 -15.21 -7.66 3.55
N VAL A 320 -15.33 -8.31 2.38
CA VAL A 320 -14.22 -8.94 1.66
C VAL A 320 -14.30 -8.56 0.19
N GLY A 321 -13.19 -8.17 -0.41
CA GLY A 321 -13.09 -8.06 -1.86
C GLY A 321 -12.46 -9.32 -2.45
N LYS A 322 -12.96 -9.78 -3.58
CA LYS A 322 -12.41 -10.93 -4.32
C LYS A 322 -11.88 -10.55 -5.71
N GLY A 323 -11.97 -9.28 -6.09
CA GLY A 323 -11.64 -8.83 -7.44
C GLY A 323 -12.33 -9.69 -8.50
N GLU A 324 -11.56 -10.12 -9.50
CA GLU A 324 -12.00 -10.97 -10.60
C GLU A 324 -11.79 -12.47 -10.36
N SER A 325 -11.31 -12.88 -9.18
CA SER A 325 -10.89 -14.26 -8.90
C SER A 325 -12.00 -15.31 -8.96
N GLU A 326 -13.25 -14.89 -8.82
CA GLU A 326 -14.44 -15.75 -8.81
C GLU A 326 -15.46 -15.29 -9.87
N PRO A 327 -15.16 -15.46 -11.18
CA PRO A 327 -16.04 -15.03 -12.26
C PRO A 327 -17.25 -15.98 -12.39
N VAL A 328 -18.43 -15.41 -12.65
CA VAL A 328 -19.66 -16.15 -13.00
C VAL A 328 -19.72 -16.45 -14.49
N VAL A 329 -19.16 -15.55 -15.32
CA VAL A 329 -19.07 -15.70 -16.78
C VAL A 329 -17.66 -15.35 -17.28
N ALA A 330 -17.13 -16.13 -18.23
CA ALA A 330 -15.77 -15.92 -18.77
C ALA A 330 -15.73 -14.98 -20.01
N CYS A 331 -16.70 -15.15 -20.93
CA CYS A 331 -16.86 -14.33 -22.14
C CYS A 331 -15.61 -14.29 -23.06
N ASP A 332 -14.94 -15.42 -23.27
CA ASP A 332 -13.66 -15.48 -23.98
C ASP A 332 -13.78 -15.21 -25.50
N ASP A 333 -14.88 -15.64 -26.13
CA ASP A 333 -15.08 -15.52 -27.59
C ASP A 333 -15.78 -14.23 -28.04
N VAL A 334 -16.03 -13.29 -27.12
CA VAL A 334 -16.80 -12.07 -27.43
C VAL A 334 -15.93 -11.01 -28.09
N LYS A 335 -16.15 -10.80 -29.40
CA LYS A 335 -15.45 -9.78 -30.19
C LYS A 335 -16.09 -8.40 -30.03
N GLY A 336 -15.25 -7.40 -29.74
CA GLY A 336 -15.62 -5.99 -29.64
C GLY A 336 -15.85 -5.53 -28.19
N ARG A 337 -15.17 -4.44 -27.80
CA ARG A 337 -15.11 -3.94 -26.41
C ARG A 337 -16.48 -3.75 -25.76
N LYS A 338 -17.45 -3.17 -26.49
CA LYS A 338 -18.80 -2.92 -25.97
C LYS A 338 -19.55 -4.22 -25.63
N LYS A 339 -19.53 -5.19 -26.55
CA LYS A 339 -20.16 -6.51 -26.35
C LYS A 339 -19.49 -7.29 -25.22
N LEU A 340 -18.16 -7.16 -25.08
CA LEU A 340 -17.42 -7.79 -23.99
C LEU A 340 -17.82 -7.22 -22.61
N ILE A 341 -17.93 -5.90 -22.49
CA ILE A 341 -18.38 -5.23 -21.24
C ILE A 341 -19.79 -5.66 -20.85
N GLU A 342 -20.69 -5.78 -21.83
CA GLU A 342 -22.06 -6.26 -21.64
C GLU A 342 -22.08 -7.74 -21.20
N CYS A 343 -21.29 -8.60 -21.84
CA CYS A 343 -21.20 -10.01 -21.47
C CYS A 343 -20.65 -10.23 -20.05
N LEU A 344 -19.60 -9.49 -19.67
CA LEU A 344 -18.96 -9.60 -18.36
C LEU A 344 -19.77 -8.98 -17.22
N GLN A 345 -20.90 -8.36 -17.51
CA GLN A 345 -21.73 -7.67 -16.52
C GLN A 345 -22.05 -8.47 -15.27
N PRO A 346 -22.41 -9.77 -15.33
CA PRO A 346 -22.74 -10.57 -14.15
C PRO A 346 -21.59 -10.71 -13.14
N ASN A 347 -20.35 -10.51 -13.58
CA ASN A 347 -19.18 -10.55 -12.69
C ASN A 347 -19.11 -9.32 -11.76
N ARG A 348 -19.69 -8.20 -12.17
CA ARG A 348 -19.79 -6.98 -11.36
C ARG A 348 -20.95 -7.15 -10.37
N ARG A 349 -20.68 -7.71 -9.19
CA ARG A 349 -21.71 -7.99 -8.15
C ARG A 349 -21.18 -7.84 -6.73
N VAL A 350 -22.10 -7.71 -5.78
CA VAL A 350 -21.83 -7.85 -4.35
C VAL A 350 -22.73 -8.95 -3.79
N VAL A 351 -22.15 -9.93 -3.12
CA VAL A 351 -22.88 -11.04 -2.52
C VAL A 351 -22.96 -10.83 -1.01
N LEU A 352 -24.17 -10.96 -0.46
CA LEU A 352 -24.42 -11.00 0.97
C LEU A 352 -24.69 -12.45 1.35
N THR A 353 -23.73 -13.10 2.01
CA THR A 353 -23.91 -14.48 2.50
C THR A 353 -24.14 -14.42 3.99
N ALA A 354 -25.28 -14.95 4.45
CA ALA A 354 -25.62 -15.01 5.86
C ALA A 354 -25.57 -16.46 6.34
N GLU A 355 -24.86 -16.69 7.45
CA GLU A 355 -24.78 -18.00 8.09
C GLU A 355 -25.81 -18.07 9.22
N GLN A 356 -26.79 -18.96 9.11
CA GLN A 356 -27.76 -19.21 10.17
C GLN A 356 -27.62 -20.66 10.65
N GLN A 357 -27.29 -20.86 11.92
CA GLN A 357 -27.51 -22.15 12.56
C GLN A 357 -29.00 -22.28 12.86
N ARG A 358 -29.77 -22.86 11.93
CA ARG A 358 -31.12 -23.33 12.26
C ARG A 358 -31.01 -24.68 12.95
N GLU A 359 -31.25 -24.71 14.25
CA GLU A 359 -31.64 -25.93 14.97
C GLU A 359 -33.07 -26.33 14.59
N THR A 360 -33.38 -26.46 13.30
CA THR A 360 -34.65 -27.07 12.89
C THR A 360 -34.46 -28.58 12.84
N GLY A 361 -34.80 -29.26 13.94
CA GLY A 361 -35.03 -30.71 13.91
C GLY A 361 -34.44 -31.55 15.03
N CYS A 362 -33.72 -30.99 16.01
CA CYS A 362 -33.28 -31.76 17.16
C CYS A 362 -34.42 -31.87 18.19
N LYS A 363 -35.31 -32.85 18.01
CA LYS A 363 -36.16 -33.36 19.09
C LYS A 363 -35.64 -34.71 19.56
#